data_AF-A0A6J5YKM2-F1
#
_entry.id   AF-A0A6J5YKM2-F1
#
_cell.length_a   1.000
_cell.length_b   1.000
_cell.length_c   1.000
_cell.angle_alpha   90.00
_cell.angle_beta   90.00
_cell.angle_gamma   90.00
#
_symmetry.space_group_name_H-M   'P 1'
#
loop_
_entity.id
_entity.type
_entity.pdbx_description
1 polymer ?
#
loop_
_entity_poly.entity_id
_entity_poly.type
_entity_poly.pdbx_seq_one_letter_code
_entity_poly.pdbx_strand_id
1 'polypeptide(L)'
;MNALRSIPRTAGNSWRGQSRAEKLLRIFLSLTWIYAGWDKASDSGFLTRGKPTFIGNTLAAYATDSPISSLLQRLVEHSTEVGAFIILSEFAIGIATLLYVAPATAAFSGFLMSVGLWLSGTFNISPYFLASDTAYAILWLTYLLLMIGNKRMPSTNFQRRNVIRTSIVAGLAVVASLAGRSVASSTTLKSAGTPGKKIVKLTKLPAGKSFNFIHSSQGVPSVLFRTKTGVFAYSAICTHQGCTVAYKSASKKLVCPCHGAQFDPFANGAVTNGPAETPLAKVSVKVSGGWVVEV
;
A
#
# COMPACT_ATOMS: atom_id res chain seq x y z
N MET A 1 26.42 34.93 -31.46
CA MET A 1 25.07 35.00 -30.88
C MET A 1 24.24 33.83 -31.44
N ASN A 2 24.37 32.63 -30.88
CA ASN A 2 23.57 31.48 -31.31
C ASN A 2 22.30 31.42 -30.48
N ALA A 3 21.21 31.92 -31.05
CA ALA A 3 19.87 31.74 -30.53
C ALA A 3 19.56 30.24 -30.43
N LEU A 4 19.72 29.70 -29.22
CA LEU A 4 19.27 28.37 -28.83
C LEU A 4 17.78 28.29 -29.15
N ARG A 5 17.46 27.62 -30.27
CA ARG A 5 16.08 27.30 -30.66
C ARG A 5 15.45 26.51 -29.51
N SER A 6 14.66 27.20 -28.70
CA SER A 6 13.75 26.60 -27.71
C SER A 6 12.62 25.91 -28.46
N ILE A 7 12.91 24.73 -29.02
CA ILE A 7 11.89 23.94 -29.72
C ILE A 7 10.75 23.68 -28.72
N PRO A 8 9.52 24.15 -28.99
CA PRO A 8 8.37 23.78 -28.18
C PRO A 8 8.17 22.27 -28.33
N ARG A 9 8.64 21.51 -27.33
CA ARG A 9 8.42 20.06 -27.25
C ARG A 9 6.93 19.83 -26.96
N THR A 10 6.13 19.74 -28.02
CA THR A 10 4.80 19.12 -27.96
C THR A 10 4.94 17.69 -27.43
N ALA A 11 3.88 17.13 -26.83
CA ALA A 11 3.91 15.77 -26.30
C ALA A 11 4.39 14.75 -27.36
N GLY A 12 3.99 14.91 -28.63
CA GLY A 12 4.47 14.05 -29.73
C GLY A 12 5.97 14.15 -30.01
N ASN A 13 6.56 15.35 -29.89
CA ASN A 13 7.98 15.56 -30.10
C ASN A 13 8.84 15.04 -28.94
N SER A 14 8.29 14.93 -27.73
CA SER A 14 9.02 14.36 -26.58
C SER A 14 9.26 12.86 -26.75
N TRP A 15 8.32 12.13 -27.34
CA TRP A 15 8.47 10.70 -27.62
C TRP A 15 9.50 10.42 -28.71
N ARG A 16 9.54 11.22 -29.79
CA ARG A 16 10.49 10.99 -30.90
C ARG A 16 11.96 11.13 -30.46
N GLY A 17 12.25 11.99 -29.49
CA GLY A 17 13.60 12.20 -28.98
C GLY A 17 14.11 11.09 -28.04
N GLN A 18 13.25 10.19 -27.55
CA GLN A 18 13.59 9.20 -26.53
C GLN A 18 14.11 7.87 -27.12
N SER A 19 15.07 7.26 -26.43
CA SER A 19 15.53 5.90 -26.74
C SER A 19 14.42 4.88 -26.50
N ARG A 20 14.56 3.65 -27.04
CA ARG A 20 13.58 2.58 -26.80
C ARG A 20 13.46 2.24 -25.31
N ALA A 21 14.60 2.19 -24.60
CA ALA A 21 14.63 1.95 -23.17
C ALA A 21 13.94 3.06 -22.36
N GLU A 22 14.18 4.34 -22.71
CA GLU A 22 13.51 5.48 -22.07
C GLU A 22 11.99 5.44 -22.25
N LYS A 23 11.51 5.07 -23.45
CA LYS A 23 10.07 4.94 -23.74
C LYS A 23 9.43 3.84 -22.91
N LEU A 24 10.08 2.67 -22.83
CA LEU A 24 9.60 1.54 -22.05
C LEU A 24 9.51 1.90 -20.56
N LEU A 25 10.59 2.46 -20.00
CA LEU A 25 10.61 2.90 -18.60
C LEU A 25 9.56 3.98 -18.33
N ARG A 26 9.42 4.97 -19.22
CA ARG A 26 8.43 6.04 -19.08
C ARG A 26 7.01 5.47 -19.02
N ILE A 27 6.65 4.58 -19.95
CA ILE A 27 5.33 3.95 -19.97
C ILE A 27 5.14 3.12 -18.71
N PHE A 28 6.08 2.21 -18.41
CA PHE A 28 5.98 1.31 -17.26
C PHE A 28 5.83 2.07 -15.94
N LEU A 29 6.71 3.02 -15.65
CA LEU A 29 6.69 3.81 -14.41
C LEU A 29 5.43 4.68 -14.34
N SER A 30 5.00 5.26 -15.45
CA SER A 30 3.77 6.08 -15.45
C SER A 30 2.50 5.28 -15.19
N LEU A 31 2.35 4.12 -15.83
CA LEU A 31 1.16 3.29 -15.70
C LEU A 31 1.07 2.65 -14.32
N THR A 32 2.18 2.12 -13.81
CA THR A 32 2.21 1.49 -12.48
C THR A 32 1.90 2.50 -11.37
N TRP A 33 2.38 3.74 -11.48
CA TRP A 33 2.09 4.80 -10.52
C TRP A 33 0.64 5.31 -10.60
N ILE A 34 0.10 5.50 -11.81
CA ILE A 34 -1.33 5.84 -11.98
C ILE A 34 -2.22 4.73 -11.42
N TYR A 35 -1.86 3.46 -11.68
CA TYR A 35 -2.55 2.31 -11.13
C TYR A 35 -2.48 2.28 -9.60
N ALA A 36 -1.30 2.51 -9.01
CA ALA A 36 -1.12 2.54 -7.56
C ALA A 36 -1.97 3.62 -6.88
N GLY A 37 -2.06 4.82 -7.48
CA GLY A 37 -2.92 5.89 -7.00
C GLY A 37 -4.40 5.53 -7.15
N TRP A 38 -4.78 4.87 -8.25
CA TRP A 38 -6.15 4.42 -8.49
C TRP A 38 -6.59 3.35 -7.50
N ASP A 39 -5.77 2.33 -7.26
CA ASP A 39 -6.01 1.25 -6.30
C ASP A 39 -6.35 1.83 -4.92
N LYS A 40 -5.50 2.74 -4.41
CA LYS A 40 -5.70 3.43 -3.13
C LYS A 40 -6.90 4.38 -3.12
N ALA A 41 -7.13 5.12 -4.21
CA ALA A 41 -8.25 6.06 -4.29
C ALA A 41 -9.61 5.35 -4.35
N SER A 42 -9.65 4.15 -4.95
CA SER A 42 -10.85 3.33 -5.06
C SER A 42 -11.16 2.52 -3.79
N ASP A 43 -10.21 2.41 -2.87
CA ASP A 43 -10.43 1.77 -1.58
C ASP A 43 -11.08 2.74 -0.57
N SER A 44 -12.36 2.50 -0.28
CA SER A 44 -13.13 3.25 0.72
C SER A 44 -12.53 3.21 2.15
N GLY A 45 -11.72 2.20 2.45
CA GLY A 45 -11.05 2.03 3.74
C GLY A 45 -9.70 2.74 3.86
N PHE A 46 -9.02 3.03 2.74
CA PHE A 46 -7.64 3.50 2.73
C PHE A 46 -7.42 4.79 3.55
N LEU A 47 -8.36 5.75 3.46
CA LEU A 47 -8.30 7.03 4.19
C LEU A 47 -9.20 7.06 5.44
N THR A 48 -9.91 5.98 5.76
CA THR A 48 -10.95 5.99 6.81
C THR A 48 -10.45 5.29 8.07
N ARG A 49 -10.25 6.03 9.16
CA ARG A 49 -9.86 5.46 10.46
C ARG A 49 -10.82 4.34 10.89
N GLY A 50 -10.25 3.25 11.41
CA GLY A 50 -11.01 2.07 11.88
C GLY A 50 -11.43 1.11 10.76
N LYS A 51 -11.09 1.37 9.49
CA LYS A 51 -11.22 0.39 8.41
C LYS A 51 -9.97 -0.49 8.32
N PRO A 52 -10.10 -1.73 7.79
CA PRO A 52 -8.99 -2.69 7.82
C PRO A 52 -7.82 -2.29 6.92
N THR A 53 -8.12 -1.62 5.81
CA THR A 53 -7.16 -1.11 4.83
C THR A 53 -6.69 0.30 5.13
N PHE A 54 -7.03 0.85 6.30
CA PHE A 54 -6.63 2.20 6.69
C PHE A 54 -5.10 2.33 6.72
N ILE A 55 -4.58 3.31 5.98
CA ILE A 55 -3.15 3.57 5.84
C ILE A 55 -2.45 3.79 7.19
N GLY A 56 -3.15 4.31 8.21
CA GLY A 56 -2.55 4.52 9.52
C GLY A 56 -2.20 3.22 10.24
N ASN A 57 -2.92 2.13 9.96
CA ASN A 57 -2.55 0.80 10.50
C ASN A 57 -1.20 0.36 9.92
N THR A 58 -1.02 0.57 8.61
CA THR A 58 0.23 0.27 7.91
C THR A 58 1.38 1.16 8.39
N LEU A 59 1.15 2.47 8.54
CA LEU A 59 2.15 3.41 9.04
C LEU A 59 2.57 3.08 10.49
N ALA A 60 1.61 2.73 11.34
CA ALA A 60 1.90 2.32 12.71
C ALA A 60 2.69 1.01 12.77
N ALA A 61 2.40 0.05 11.87
CA ALA A 61 3.16 -1.19 11.75
C ALA A 61 4.60 -0.94 11.25
N TYR A 62 4.82 -0.01 10.33
CA TYR A 62 6.15 0.33 9.86
C TYR A 62 6.95 1.11 10.92
N ALA A 63 6.28 1.95 11.72
CA ALA A 63 6.91 2.74 12.76
C ALA A 63 7.68 1.92 13.83
N THR A 64 7.47 0.61 13.94
CA THR A 64 8.19 -0.27 14.88
C THR A 64 9.54 -0.74 14.37
N ASP A 65 9.65 -1.08 13.08
CA ASP A 65 10.80 -1.81 12.53
C ASP A 65 11.50 -1.09 11.36
N SER A 66 11.02 0.08 10.93
CA SER A 66 11.63 0.85 9.83
C SER A 66 12.87 1.66 10.25
N PRO A 67 13.89 1.77 9.38
CA PRO A 67 14.97 2.77 9.51
C PRO A 67 14.49 4.21 9.71
N ILE A 68 13.33 4.57 9.17
CA ILE A 68 12.71 5.90 9.32
C ILE A 68 11.59 5.93 10.38
N SER A 69 11.63 5.03 11.36
CA SER A 69 10.64 4.93 12.46
C SER A 69 10.34 6.25 13.14
N SER A 70 11.35 7.06 13.47
CA SER A 70 11.16 8.39 14.11
C SER A 70 10.35 9.38 13.27
N LEU A 71 10.46 9.28 11.94
CA LEU A 71 9.64 10.08 11.03
C LEU A 71 8.22 9.51 10.97
N LEU A 72 8.09 8.19 10.82
CA LEU A 72 6.80 7.52 10.72
C LEU A 72 5.94 7.73 11.98
N GLN A 73 6.53 7.67 13.18
CA GLN A 73 5.81 7.93 14.44
C GLN A 73 5.14 9.31 14.47
N ARG A 74 5.81 10.34 13.94
CA ARG A 74 5.24 11.69 13.79
C ARG A 74 4.14 11.75 12.73
N LEU A 75 4.25 10.91 11.69
CA LEU A 75 3.28 10.86 10.60
C LEU A 75 2.03 10.03 10.94
N VAL A 76 2.09 9.12 11.92
CA VAL A 76 0.95 8.28 12.33
C VAL A 76 -0.24 9.14 12.79
N GLU A 77 -0.01 10.23 13.51
CA GLU A 77 -1.10 11.13 13.95
C GLU A 77 -1.82 11.80 12.76
N HIS A 78 -1.10 12.00 11.66
CA HIS A 78 -1.56 12.59 10.40
C HIS A 78 -1.75 11.56 9.27
N SER A 79 -2.08 10.31 9.63
CA SER A 79 -2.17 9.20 8.67
C SER A 79 -3.11 9.46 7.49
N THR A 80 -4.23 10.17 7.71
CA THR A 80 -5.22 10.43 6.65
C THR A 80 -4.67 11.43 5.63
N GLU A 81 -3.99 12.47 6.12
CA GLU A 81 -3.31 13.48 5.32
C GLU A 81 -2.15 12.85 4.54
N VAL A 82 -1.38 11.97 5.18
CA VAL A 82 -0.30 11.20 4.54
C VAL A 82 -0.84 10.29 3.44
N GLY A 83 -1.94 9.57 3.69
CA GLY A 83 -2.59 8.74 2.67
C GLY A 83 -3.09 9.55 1.47
N ALA A 84 -3.72 10.70 1.73
CA ALA A 84 -4.18 11.59 0.66
C ALA A 84 -3.00 12.16 -0.15
N PHE A 85 -1.91 12.50 0.54
CA PHE A 85 -0.67 12.94 -0.10
C PHE A 85 -0.05 11.86 -0.98
N ILE A 86 -0.01 10.60 -0.53
CA ILE A 86 0.47 9.46 -1.32
C ILE A 86 -0.35 9.31 -2.59
N ILE A 87 -1.68 9.27 -2.49
CA ILE A 87 -2.58 9.14 -3.66
C ILE A 87 -2.33 10.26 -4.68
N LEU A 88 -2.32 11.51 -4.20
CA LEU A 88 -2.14 12.68 -5.07
C LEU A 88 -0.75 12.67 -5.73
N SER A 89 0.28 12.32 -4.97
CA SER A 89 1.65 12.23 -5.47
C SER A 89 1.79 11.12 -6.50
N GLU A 90 1.14 9.98 -6.29
CA GLU A 90 1.15 8.84 -7.21
C GLU A 90 0.56 9.20 -8.57
N PHE A 91 -0.63 9.81 -8.58
CA PHE A 91 -1.21 10.33 -9.81
C PHE A 91 -0.36 11.44 -10.44
N ALA A 92 0.10 12.41 -9.65
CA ALA A 92 0.85 13.55 -10.17
C ALA A 92 2.16 13.10 -10.84
N ILE A 93 2.95 12.23 -10.20
CA ILE A 93 4.22 11.72 -10.72
C ILE A 93 3.97 10.83 -11.96
N GLY A 94 2.97 9.95 -11.91
CA GLY A 94 2.60 9.11 -13.03
C GLY A 94 2.17 9.92 -14.27
N ILE A 95 1.24 10.87 -14.09
CA ILE A 95 0.74 11.75 -15.16
C ILE A 95 1.83 12.69 -15.67
N ALA A 96 2.64 13.29 -14.79
CA ALA A 96 3.76 14.14 -15.19
C ALA A 96 4.76 13.38 -16.06
N THR A 97 5.08 12.14 -15.67
CA THR A 97 5.98 11.26 -16.41
C THR A 97 5.38 10.87 -17.76
N LEU A 98 4.10 10.51 -17.79
CA LEU A 98 3.39 10.16 -19.02
C LEU A 98 3.30 11.34 -19.99
N LEU A 99 3.05 12.55 -19.51
CA LEU A 99 2.89 13.76 -20.32
C LEU A 99 4.22 14.51 -20.58
N TYR A 100 5.33 14.01 -20.03
CA TYR A 100 6.65 14.64 -20.09
C TYR A 100 6.61 16.11 -19.61
N VAL A 101 6.01 16.32 -18.45
CA VAL A 101 5.92 17.60 -17.74
C VAL A 101 6.94 17.57 -16.60
N ALA A 102 7.84 18.56 -16.54
CA ALA A 102 8.93 18.62 -15.57
C ALA A 102 9.63 17.24 -15.34
N PRO A 103 10.11 16.58 -16.42
CA PRO A 103 10.43 15.16 -16.39
C PRO A 103 11.55 14.78 -15.41
N ALA A 104 12.53 15.68 -15.20
CA ALA A 104 13.57 15.47 -14.20
C ALA A 104 13.01 15.55 -12.76
N THR A 105 12.13 16.52 -12.48
CA THR A 105 11.45 16.64 -11.19
C THR A 105 10.54 15.43 -10.94
N ALA A 106 9.74 15.03 -11.92
CA ALA A 106 8.88 13.85 -11.80
C ALA A 106 9.70 12.57 -11.53
N ALA A 107 10.81 12.37 -12.25
CA ALA A 107 11.69 11.22 -12.03
C ALA A 107 12.38 11.24 -10.66
N PHE A 108 12.85 12.41 -10.23
CA PHE A 108 13.46 12.58 -8.90
C PHE A 108 12.44 12.38 -7.77
N SER A 109 11.22 12.90 -7.91
CA SER A 109 10.16 12.70 -6.93
C SER A 109 9.72 11.23 -6.85
N GLY A 110 9.61 10.54 -7.99
CA GLY A 110 9.34 9.10 -8.03
C GLY A 110 10.44 8.28 -7.34
N PHE A 111 11.71 8.65 -7.56
CA PHE A 111 12.86 8.05 -6.86
C PHE A 111 12.78 8.28 -5.35
N LEU A 112 12.61 9.52 -4.91
CA LEU A 112 12.59 9.88 -3.49
C LEU A 112 11.44 9.19 -2.75
N MET A 113 10.24 9.15 -3.34
CA MET A 113 9.11 8.43 -2.76
C MET A 113 9.39 6.94 -2.66
N SER A 114 9.93 6.32 -3.71
CA SER A 114 10.24 4.88 -3.72
C SER A 114 11.29 4.52 -2.66
N VAL A 115 12.30 5.38 -2.45
CA VAL A 115 13.27 5.23 -1.36
C VAL A 115 12.60 5.38 0.00
N GLY A 116 11.70 6.33 0.18
CA GLY A 116 10.93 6.48 1.42
C GLY A 116 10.06 5.25 1.73
N LEU A 117 9.38 4.71 0.72
CA LEU A 117 8.60 3.49 0.84
C LEU A 117 9.50 2.29 1.17
N TRP A 118 10.63 2.16 0.50
CA TRP A 118 11.62 1.13 0.80
C TRP A 118 12.12 1.20 2.25
N LEU A 119 12.55 2.37 2.70
CA LEU A 119 13.00 2.59 4.09
C LEU A 119 11.88 2.45 5.12
N SER A 120 10.61 2.48 4.70
CA SER A 120 9.47 2.20 5.57
C SER A 120 9.16 0.70 5.61
N GLY A 121 8.37 0.21 4.66
CA GLY A 121 7.72 -1.09 4.75
C GLY A 121 8.52 -2.27 4.24
N THR A 122 9.54 -2.05 3.41
CA THR A 122 10.18 -3.15 2.68
C THR A 122 11.67 -3.31 2.94
N PHE A 123 12.24 -2.52 3.86
CA PHE A 123 13.66 -2.58 4.22
C PHE A 123 14.09 -3.93 4.81
N ASN A 124 13.24 -4.51 5.66
CA ASN A 124 13.53 -5.77 6.35
C ASN A 124 13.01 -7.01 5.61
N ILE A 125 12.45 -6.86 4.40
CA ILE A 125 11.92 -8.00 3.65
C ILE A 125 13.09 -8.85 3.13
N SER A 126 13.11 -10.11 3.54
CA SER A 126 14.07 -11.12 3.08
C SER A 126 13.38 -12.25 2.34
N PRO A 127 13.90 -12.72 1.19
CA PRO A 127 15.03 -12.16 0.45
C PRO A 127 14.70 -10.81 -0.22
N TYR A 128 15.70 -9.92 -0.31
CA TYR A 128 15.53 -8.50 -0.69
C TYR A 128 14.86 -8.28 -2.06
N PHE A 129 14.92 -9.23 -2.99
CA PHE A 129 14.28 -9.12 -4.31
C PHE A 129 12.74 -9.24 -4.27
N LEU A 130 12.15 -9.60 -3.13
CA LEU A 130 10.70 -9.55 -2.92
C LEU A 130 10.21 -8.14 -2.51
N ALA A 131 11.12 -7.22 -2.19
CA ALA A 131 10.81 -5.83 -1.86
C ALA A 131 10.57 -5.00 -3.12
N SER A 132 9.30 -4.84 -3.51
CA SER A 132 8.96 -4.13 -4.76
C SER A 132 9.45 -2.66 -4.81
N ASP A 133 9.52 -1.96 -3.66
CA ASP A 133 9.92 -0.55 -3.62
C ASP A 133 11.39 -0.34 -4.01
N THR A 134 12.27 -1.32 -3.72
CA THR A 134 13.68 -1.27 -4.15
C THR A 134 13.80 -1.29 -5.68
N ALA A 135 13.00 -2.14 -6.33
CA ALA A 135 12.96 -2.22 -7.77
C ALA A 135 12.46 -0.90 -8.37
N TYR A 136 11.41 -0.31 -7.81
CA TYR A 136 10.94 1.02 -8.24
C TYR A 136 11.98 2.12 -8.02
N ALA A 137 12.69 2.13 -6.89
CA ALA A 137 13.76 3.09 -6.65
C ALA A 137 14.86 2.98 -7.71
N ILE A 138 15.31 1.78 -8.06
CA ILE A 138 16.32 1.55 -9.10
C ILE A 138 15.80 1.99 -10.48
N LEU A 139 14.55 1.67 -10.82
CA LEU A 139 13.97 2.05 -12.12
C LEU A 139 13.81 3.57 -12.25
N TRP A 140 13.34 4.25 -11.20
CA TRP A 140 13.23 5.71 -11.18
C TRP A 140 14.60 6.39 -11.24
N LEU A 141 15.58 5.89 -10.49
CA LEU A 141 16.97 6.38 -10.57
C LEU A 141 17.53 6.20 -11.98
N THR A 142 17.36 5.02 -12.58
CA THR A 142 17.79 4.73 -13.95
C THR A 142 17.16 5.71 -14.94
N TYR A 143 15.84 5.93 -14.82
CA TYR A 143 15.11 6.85 -15.68
C TYR A 143 15.61 8.30 -15.52
N LEU A 144 15.90 8.74 -14.29
CA LEU A 144 16.50 10.05 -13.99
C LEU A 144 17.90 10.20 -14.61
N LEU A 145 18.77 9.20 -14.42
CA LEU A 145 20.15 9.21 -14.93
C LEU A 145 20.20 9.23 -16.46
N LEU A 146 19.30 8.53 -17.14
CA LEU A 146 19.17 8.58 -18.61
C LEU A 146 18.87 10.01 -19.11
N MET A 147 18.11 10.80 -18.35
CA MET A 147 17.83 12.19 -18.72
C MET A 147 19.01 13.13 -18.47
N ILE A 148 19.72 12.94 -17.34
CA ILE A 148 20.89 13.73 -16.96
C ILE A 148 22.04 13.46 -17.92
N GLY A 149 22.35 12.19 -18.20
CA GLY A 149 23.42 11.76 -19.11
C GLY A 149 23.23 12.29 -20.53
N ASN A 150 21.99 12.48 -20.97
CA ASN A 150 21.67 13.04 -22.28
C ASN A 150 21.76 14.58 -22.35
N LYS A 151 22.21 15.29 -21.30
CA LYS A 151 22.23 16.77 -21.18
C LYS A 151 20.86 17.40 -21.50
N ARG A 152 19.77 16.69 -21.21
CA ARG A 152 18.39 17.10 -21.51
C ARG A 152 17.67 17.64 -20.29
N MET A 153 18.39 18.26 -19.35
CA MET A 153 17.74 18.98 -18.25
C MET A 153 17.12 20.26 -18.82
N PRO A 154 15.78 20.38 -18.89
CA PRO A 154 15.18 21.67 -19.20
C PRO A 154 15.61 22.63 -18.10
N SER A 155 16.05 23.84 -18.46
CA SER A 155 16.29 24.87 -17.45
C SER A 155 15.01 25.04 -16.63
N THR A 156 15.15 25.16 -15.31
CA THR A 156 14.08 25.46 -14.35
C THR A 156 13.61 26.91 -14.54
N ASN A 157 13.34 27.28 -15.78
CA ASN A 157 12.74 28.54 -16.12
C ASN A 157 11.26 28.41 -15.77
N PHE A 158 10.80 29.26 -14.84
CA PHE A 158 9.39 29.49 -14.54
C PHE A 158 8.69 30.19 -15.73
N GLN A 159 8.83 29.61 -16.92
CA GLN A 159 8.07 30.02 -18.08
C GLN A 159 6.60 29.70 -17.81
N ARG A 160 5.71 30.64 -18.13
CA ARG A 160 4.24 30.51 -17.99
C ARG A 160 3.72 29.15 -18.51
N ARG A 161 4.32 28.63 -19.59
CA ARG A 161 3.99 27.32 -20.17
C ARG A 161 4.29 26.15 -19.24
N ASN A 162 5.40 26.17 -18.50
CA ASN A 162 5.71 25.10 -17.55
C ASN A 162 4.74 25.14 -16.37
N VAL A 163 4.43 26.34 -15.86
CA VAL A 163 3.42 26.54 -14.80
C VAL A 163 2.06 26.00 -15.23
N ILE A 164 1.57 26.35 -16.42
CA ILE A 164 0.30 25.85 -16.94
C ILE A 164 0.31 24.32 -17.03
N ARG A 165 1.38 23.71 -17.55
CA ARG A 165 1.48 22.25 -17.68
C ARG A 165 1.51 21.56 -16.31
N THR A 166 2.22 22.11 -15.33
CA THR A 166 2.22 21.58 -13.96
C THR A 166 0.86 21.75 -13.28
N SER A 167 0.17 22.86 -13.50
CA SER A 167 -1.20 23.06 -13.00
C SER A 167 -2.19 22.08 -13.61
N ILE A 168 -2.05 21.76 -14.91
CA ILE A 168 -2.87 20.72 -15.56
C ILE A 168 -2.62 19.36 -14.91
N VAL A 169 -1.35 19.00 -14.66
CA VAL A 169 -1.02 17.73 -13.97
C VAL A 169 -1.65 17.70 -12.57
N ALA A 170 -1.53 18.78 -11.80
CA ALA A 170 -2.14 18.87 -10.48
C ALA A 170 -3.68 18.72 -10.54
N GLY A 171 -4.32 19.41 -11.48
CA GLY A 171 -5.76 19.29 -11.71
C GLY A 171 -6.18 17.87 -12.09
N LEU A 172 -5.45 17.22 -13.00
CA LEU A 172 -5.71 15.83 -13.38
C LEU A 172 -5.51 14.85 -12.22
N ALA A 173 -4.50 15.06 -11.37
CA ALA A 173 -4.27 14.23 -10.19
C ALA A 173 -5.43 14.33 -9.19
N VAL A 174 -5.94 15.54 -8.94
CA VAL A 174 -7.12 15.75 -8.09
C VAL A 174 -8.36 15.09 -8.69
N VAL A 175 -8.63 15.31 -9.99
CA VAL A 175 -9.78 14.70 -10.67
C VAL A 175 -9.70 13.18 -10.64
N ALA A 176 -8.53 12.58 -10.92
CA ALA A 176 -8.34 11.14 -10.88
C ALA A 176 -8.55 10.57 -9.47
N SER A 177 -8.05 11.27 -8.43
CA SER A 177 -8.27 10.88 -7.03
C SER A 177 -9.75 10.90 -6.64
N LEU A 178 -10.49 11.93 -7.05
CA LEU A 178 -11.93 12.03 -6.79
C LEU A 178 -12.73 10.99 -7.59
N ALA A 179 -12.34 10.75 -8.85
CA ALA A 179 -12.95 9.71 -9.68
C ALA A 179 -12.77 8.32 -9.07
N GLY A 180 -11.56 7.99 -8.59
CA GLY A 180 -11.30 6.74 -7.88
C GLY A 180 -12.24 6.56 -6.68
N ARG A 181 -12.45 7.61 -5.89
CA ARG A 181 -13.39 7.58 -4.74
C ARG A 181 -14.85 7.38 -5.15
N SER A 182 -15.26 7.88 -6.31
CA SER A 182 -16.63 7.69 -6.81
C SER A 182 -16.89 6.28 -7.37
N VAL A 183 -15.83 5.61 -7.84
CA VAL A 183 -15.85 4.21 -8.30
C VAL A 183 -15.66 3.24 -7.14
N ALA A 184 -15.48 3.74 -5.91
CA ALA A 184 -15.23 2.93 -4.73
C ALA A 184 -16.27 1.82 -4.61
N SER A 185 -15.84 0.62 -4.97
CA SER A 185 -16.68 -0.56 -4.96
C SER A 185 -17.15 -0.77 -3.54
N SER A 186 -18.47 -0.79 -3.37
CA SER A 186 -19.14 -1.06 -2.12
C SER A 186 -18.96 -2.53 -1.75
N THR A 187 -17.74 -3.00 -1.57
CA THR A 187 -17.45 -4.19 -0.80
C THR A 187 -17.57 -3.81 0.67
N THR A 188 -18.78 -3.40 1.07
CA THR A 188 -19.16 -3.23 2.45
C THR A 188 -19.13 -4.62 3.10
N LEU A 189 -17.94 -5.04 3.54
CA LEU A 189 -17.84 -5.91 4.70
C LEU A 189 -18.44 -5.12 5.84
N LYS A 190 -19.66 -5.51 6.19
CA LYS A 190 -20.51 -4.91 7.22
C LYS A 190 -19.76 -4.99 8.56
N SER A 191 -18.95 -3.97 8.86
CA SER A 191 -18.25 -3.84 10.13
C SER A 191 -19.27 -3.40 11.18
N ALA A 192 -19.52 -4.28 12.13
CA ALA A 192 -20.11 -3.92 13.41
C ALA A 192 -19.02 -3.99 14.47
N GLY A 193 -18.46 -2.85 14.89
CA GLY A 193 -18.23 -2.65 16.32
C GLY A 193 -17.00 -1.90 16.89
N THR A 194 -17.27 -0.72 17.49
CA THR A 194 -16.58 0.04 18.59
C THR A 194 -16.35 -0.77 19.90
N PRO A 195 -15.43 -0.41 20.83
CA PRO A 195 -14.68 -1.32 21.69
C PRO A 195 -15.46 -1.90 22.88
N GLY A 196 -15.07 -3.14 23.26
CA GLY A 196 -15.76 -4.02 24.22
C GLY A 196 -16.78 -4.98 23.58
N LYS A 197 -16.81 -5.07 22.24
CA LYS A 197 -17.97 -5.55 21.49
C LYS A 197 -17.98 -7.04 21.18
N LYS A 198 -19.18 -7.57 21.32
CA LYS A 198 -19.65 -8.86 20.82
C LYS A 198 -19.25 -9.05 19.35
N ILE A 199 -18.37 -10.02 19.09
CA ILE A 199 -17.91 -10.41 17.75
C ILE A 199 -19.02 -11.18 17.01
N VAL A 200 -19.47 -12.28 17.61
CA VAL A 200 -20.47 -13.18 17.01
C VAL A 200 -21.21 -13.97 18.09
N LYS A 201 -22.49 -14.30 17.87
CA LYS A 201 -23.21 -15.24 18.73
C LYS A 201 -22.60 -16.63 18.62
N LEU A 202 -22.42 -17.31 19.74
CA LEU A 202 -21.83 -18.65 19.78
C LEU A 202 -22.64 -19.67 18.95
N THR A 203 -23.95 -19.47 18.84
CA THR A 203 -24.84 -20.30 18.01
C THR A 203 -24.56 -20.19 16.52
N LYS A 204 -24.03 -19.05 16.06
CA LYS A 204 -23.65 -18.84 14.65
C LYS A 204 -22.24 -19.33 14.33
N LEU A 205 -21.49 -19.81 15.33
CA LEU A 205 -20.15 -20.37 15.17
C LEU A 205 -20.09 -21.79 15.77
N PRO A 206 -20.51 -22.82 15.01
CA PRO A 206 -20.31 -24.22 15.40
C PRO A 206 -18.83 -24.61 15.47
N ALA A 207 -18.52 -25.71 16.17
CA ALA A 207 -17.16 -26.25 16.20
C ALA A 207 -16.69 -26.64 14.78
N GLY A 208 -15.46 -26.25 14.44
CA GLY A 208 -14.85 -26.43 13.12
C GLY A 208 -15.13 -25.31 12.13
N LYS A 209 -15.96 -24.32 12.47
CA LYS A 209 -16.20 -23.12 11.65
C LYS A 209 -15.33 -21.95 12.11
N SER A 210 -15.08 -21.05 11.17
CA SER A 210 -14.39 -19.78 11.39
C SER A 210 -15.27 -18.60 10.98
N PHE A 211 -14.94 -17.43 11.52
CA PHE A 211 -15.60 -16.16 11.28
C PHE A 211 -14.53 -15.07 11.24
N ASN A 212 -14.54 -14.25 10.20
CA ASN A 212 -13.62 -13.13 10.09
C ASN A 212 -14.25 -11.88 10.69
N PHE A 213 -13.47 -11.15 11.47
CA PHE A 213 -13.87 -9.91 12.12
C PHE A 213 -12.70 -8.93 12.14
N ILE A 214 -12.95 -7.71 12.59
CA ILE A 214 -11.91 -6.68 12.74
C ILE A 214 -11.70 -6.49 14.24
N HIS A 215 -10.46 -6.62 14.70
CA HIS A 215 -10.11 -6.40 16.10
C HIS A 215 -10.42 -4.94 16.45
N SER A 216 -11.28 -4.73 17.45
CA SER A 216 -11.93 -3.43 17.69
C SER A 216 -10.96 -2.35 18.19
N SER A 217 -9.86 -2.74 18.85
CA SER A 217 -8.86 -1.82 19.39
C SER A 217 -7.74 -1.48 18.39
N GLN A 218 -7.34 -2.45 17.57
CA GLN A 218 -6.20 -2.30 16.65
C GLN A 218 -6.62 -2.11 15.18
N GLY A 219 -7.90 -2.30 14.84
CA GLY A 219 -8.38 -2.23 13.45
C GLY A 219 -7.86 -3.37 12.56
N VAL A 220 -7.30 -4.44 13.16
CA VAL A 220 -6.60 -5.51 12.44
C VAL A 220 -7.59 -6.60 12.01
N PRO A 221 -7.65 -6.98 10.70
CA PRO A 221 -8.32 -8.18 10.24
C PRO A 221 -7.95 -9.40 11.09
N SER A 222 -8.93 -10.09 11.62
CA SER A 222 -8.75 -11.20 12.54
C SER A 222 -9.66 -12.37 12.16
N VAL A 223 -9.18 -13.58 12.38
CA VAL A 223 -9.92 -14.82 12.17
C VAL A 223 -10.22 -15.45 13.52
N LEU A 224 -11.52 -15.55 13.82
CA LEU A 224 -12.06 -16.29 14.94
C LEU A 224 -12.42 -17.70 14.47
N PHE A 225 -12.10 -18.73 15.23
CA PHE A 225 -12.59 -20.08 14.97
C PHE A 225 -12.90 -20.80 16.26
N ARG A 226 -13.79 -21.77 16.17
CA ARG A 226 -14.22 -22.59 17.30
C ARG A 226 -13.76 -24.02 17.12
N THR A 227 -13.22 -24.61 18.17
CA THR A 227 -12.91 -26.03 18.26
C THR A 227 -13.81 -26.69 19.32
N LYS A 228 -13.62 -28.00 19.56
CA LYS A 228 -14.27 -28.67 20.70
C LYS A 228 -13.73 -28.17 22.05
N THR A 229 -12.54 -27.59 22.09
CA THR A 229 -11.86 -27.15 23.31
C THR A 229 -12.10 -25.68 23.65
N GLY A 230 -12.55 -24.86 22.69
CA GLY A 230 -12.82 -23.44 22.94
C GLY A 230 -12.94 -22.59 21.70
N VAL A 231 -12.84 -21.28 21.90
CA VAL A 231 -12.78 -20.25 20.85
C VAL A 231 -11.39 -19.65 20.82
N PHE A 232 -10.87 -19.45 19.63
CA PHE A 232 -9.51 -18.94 19.41
C PHE A 232 -9.55 -17.88 18.32
N ALA A 233 -8.78 -16.81 18.48
CA ALA A 233 -8.67 -15.77 17.48
C ALA A 233 -7.22 -15.37 17.27
N TYR A 234 -6.89 -15.06 16.02
CA TYR A 234 -5.58 -14.62 15.57
C TYR A 234 -5.75 -13.51 14.53
N SER A 235 -4.70 -12.72 14.32
CA SER A 235 -4.60 -11.87 13.14
C SER A 235 -4.81 -12.72 11.89
N ALA A 236 -5.62 -12.22 10.96
CA ALA A 236 -5.81 -12.81 9.65
C ALA A 236 -4.76 -12.30 8.65
N ILE A 237 -3.85 -11.41 9.04
CA ILE A 237 -2.79 -10.89 8.18
C ILE A 237 -1.60 -11.84 8.24
N CYS A 238 -1.27 -12.48 7.11
CA CYS A 238 -0.08 -13.32 6.99
C CYS A 238 1.18 -12.47 7.23
N THR A 239 2.04 -12.95 8.12
CA THR A 239 3.28 -12.25 8.50
C THR A 239 4.36 -12.24 7.42
N HIS A 240 4.16 -12.95 6.31
CA HIS A 240 5.04 -12.86 5.14
C HIS A 240 4.80 -11.57 4.32
N GLN A 241 3.62 -11.45 3.68
CA GLN A 241 3.29 -10.37 2.75
C GLN A 241 1.84 -9.86 2.90
N GLY A 242 1.22 -10.09 4.05
CA GLY A 242 -0.06 -9.48 4.39
C GLY A 242 -1.32 -10.15 3.85
N CYS A 243 -1.21 -11.23 3.07
CA CYS A 243 -2.35 -11.98 2.57
C CYS A 243 -3.28 -12.47 3.69
N THR A 244 -4.59 -12.59 3.41
CA THR A 244 -5.55 -13.08 4.39
C THR A 244 -5.40 -14.58 4.65
N VAL A 245 -5.15 -14.95 5.91
CA VAL A 245 -5.02 -16.31 6.40
C VAL A 245 -6.39 -16.87 6.77
N ALA A 246 -6.63 -18.15 6.48
CA ALA A 246 -7.85 -18.84 6.82
C ALA A 246 -7.60 -20.07 7.69
N TYR A 247 -8.46 -20.31 8.68
CA TYR A 247 -8.42 -21.54 9.47
C TYR A 247 -8.94 -22.73 8.65
N LYS A 248 -8.16 -23.81 8.62
CA LYS A 248 -8.51 -25.08 7.99
C LYS A 248 -8.70 -26.11 9.10
N SER A 249 -9.96 -26.48 9.36
CA SER A 249 -10.32 -27.42 10.43
C SER A 249 -9.76 -28.83 10.22
N ALA A 250 -9.63 -29.28 8.96
CA ALA A 250 -9.09 -30.59 8.62
C ALA A 250 -7.62 -30.76 9.06
N SER A 251 -6.77 -29.76 8.76
CA SER A 251 -5.36 -29.76 9.17
C SER A 251 -5.13 -29.11 10.54
N LYS A 252 -6.15 -28.48 11.13
CA LYS A 252 -6.08 -27.69 12.36
C LYS A 252 -5.06 -26.55 12.28
N LYS A 253 -4.78 -26.04 11.08
CA LYS A 253 -3.82 -24.95 10.82
C LYS A 253 -4.49 -23.68 10.32
N LEU A 254 -3.80 -22.57 10.48
CA LEU A 254 -4.07 -21.31 9.80
C LEU A 254 -3.22 -21.28 8.53
N VAL A 255 -3.84 -21.21 7.36
CA VAL A 255 -3.17 -21.37 6.05
C VAL A 255 -3.32 -20.11 5.21
N CYS A 256 -2.19 -19.62 4.71
CA CYS A 256 -2.11 -18.52 3.75
C CYS A 256 -2.22 -19.07 2.31
N PRO A 257 -3.17 -18.60 1.49
CA PRO A 257 -3.36 -19.11 0.13
C PRO A 257 -2.32 -18.59 -0.88
N CYS A 258 -1.58 -17.53 -0.57
CA CYS A 258 -0.69 -16.89 -1.54
C CYS A 258 0.55 -17.72 -1.85
N HIS A 259 1.24 -18.19 -0.80
CA HIS A 259 2.52 -18.91 -0.94
C HIS A 259 2.58 -20.16 -0.03
N GLY A 260 1.45 -20.54 0.56
CA GLY A 260 1.35 -21.76 1.37
C GLY A 260 1.90 -21.69 2.79
N ALA A 261 2.17 -20.49 3.32
CA ALA A 261 2.57 -20.33 4.73
C ALA A 261 1.51 -20.93 5.66
N GLN A 262 1.96 -21.65 6.69
CA GLN A 262 1.08 -22.29 7.67
C GLN A 262 1.50 -21.93 9.09
N PHE A 263 0.49 -21.73 9.93
CA PHE A 263 0.67 -21.39 11.33
C PHE A 263 -0.12 -22.34 12.21
N ASP A 264 0.45 -22.69 13.36
CA ASP A 264 -0.18 -23.53 14.36
C ASP A 264 -0.87 -22.68 15.44
N PRO A 265 -2.21 -22.61 15.44
CA PRO A 265 -2.93 -21.86 16.46
C PRO A 265 -2.81 -22.46 17.87
N PHE A 266 -2.40 -23.72 18.03
CA PHE A 266 -2.25 -24.34 19.35
C PHE A 266 -0.83 -24.21 19.90
N ALA A 267 0.13 -23.81 19.06
CA ALA A 267 1.47 -23.38 19.45
C ALA A 267 1.62 -21.86 19.31
N ASN A 268 0.65 -21.09 19.84
CA ASN A 268 0.67 -19.63 19.85
C ASN A 268 0.85 -18.96 18.47
N GLY A 269 0.34 -19.56 17.40
CA GLY A 269 0.45 -19.02 16.04
C GLY A 269 1.82 -19.25 15.40
N ALA A 270 2.66 -20.14 15.97
CA ALA A 270 3.99 -20.45 15.45
C ALA A 270 3.94 -20.89 13.98
N VAL A 271 4.92 -20.45 13.21
CA VAL A 271 5.10 -20.88 11.82
C VAL A 271 5.43 -22.37 11.81
N THR A 272 4.68 -23.14 11.04
CA THR A 272 4.98 -24.55 10.77
C THR A 272 5.30 -24.84 9.31
N ASN A 273 5.04 -23.89 8.41
CA ASN A 273 5.47 -23.94 7.03
C ASN A 273 5.72 -22.52 6.51
N GLY A 274 6.86 -22.33 5.84
CA GLY A 274 7.26 -21.05 5.23
C GLY A 274 6.39 -20.65 4.03
N PRO A 275 6.59 -19.45 3.46
CA PRO A 275 7.73 -18.55 3.63
C PRO A 275 7.65 -17.56 4.82
N ALA A 276 6.56 -17.58 5.61
CA ALA A 276 6.52 -16.75 6.82
C ALA A 276 7.58 -17.23 7.82
N GLU A 277 8.21 -16.31 8.57
CA GLU A 277 9.20 -16.63 9.60
C GLU A 277 8.75 -16.21 11.01
N THR A 278 7.74 -15.33 11.09
CA THR A 278 7.23 -14.81 12.36
C THR A 278 5.83 -15.35 12.68
N PRO A 279 5.53 -15.66 13.95
CA PRO A 279 4.21 -16.16 14.36
C PRO A 279 3.06 -15.19 14.11
N LEU A 280 1.85 -15.71 13.92
CA LEU A 280 0.66 -14.86 13.88
C LEU A 280 0.34 -14.29 15.27
N ALA A 281 0.07 -12.98 15.30
CA ALA A 281 -0.39 -12.31 16.50
C ALA A 281 -1.71 -12.92 17.02
N LYS A 282 -1.75 -13.29 18.29
CA LYS A 282 -2.94 -13.82 18.96
C LYS A 282 -3.90 -12.69 19.32
N VAL A 283 -5.20 -12.92 19.16
CA VAL A 283 -6.24 -12.00 19.61
C VAL A 283 -6.97 -12.61 20.79
N SER A 284 -7.04 -11.89 21.89
CA SER A 284 -7.69 -12.33 23.12
C SER A 284 -9.20 -12.28 22.95
N VAL A 285 -9.86 -13.43 23.11
CA VAL A 285 -11.32 -13.57 23.03
C VAL A 285 -11.82 -14.47 24.15
N LYS A 286 -13.05 -14.22 24.61
CA LYS A 286 -13.76 -15.09 25.56
C LYS A 286 -15.22 -15.26 25.19
N VAL A 287 -15.85 -16.31 25.71
CA VAL A 287 -17.31 -16.46 25.63
C VAL A 287 -17.94 -15.78 26.84
N SER A 288 -18.90 -14.88 26.61
CA SER A 288 -19.69 -14.22 27.66
C SER A 288 -21.13 -14.03 27.20
N GLY A 289 -22.10 -14.47 28.03
CA GLY A 289 -23.53 -14.29 27.75
C GLY A 289 -24.01 -14.86 26.41
N GLY A 290 -23.43 -15.97 25.95
CA GLY A 290 -23.75 -16.57 24.65
C GLY A 290 -23.11 -15.90 23.42
N TRP A 291 -22.23 -14.92 23.64
CA TRP A 291 -21.45 -14.24 22.61
C TRP A 291 -19.97 -14.52 22.75
N VAL A 292 -19.24 -14.50 21.64
CA VAL A 292 -17.78 -14.34 21.66
C VAL A 292 -17.49 -12.84 21.72
N VAL A 293 -16.67 -12.41 22.68
CA VAL A 293 -16.28 -11.02 22.90
C VAL A 293 -14.76 -10.92 22.90
N GLU A 294 -14.24 -9.78 22.46
CA GLU A 294 -12.83 -9.40 22.62
C GLU A 294 -12.53 -9.13 24.10
N VAL A 295 -11.28 -9.36 24.52
CA VAL A 295 -10.79 -9.17 25.90
C VAL A 295 -9.57 -8.28 25.92
#